data_AF-A0A6N7SS97-F1
#
_entry.id   AF-A0A6N7SS97-F1
#
_cell.length_a   1.000
_cell.length_b   1.000
_cell.length_c   1.000
_cell.angle_alpha   90.00
_cell.angle_beta   90.00
_cell.angle_gamma   90.00
#
_symmetry.space_group_name_H-M   'P 1'
#
loop_
_entity.id
_entity.type
_entity.pdbx_description
1 polymer ?
#
loop_
_entity_poly.entity_id
_entity_poly.type
_entity_poly.pdbx_seq_one_letter_code
_entity_poly.pdbx_strand_id
1 'polypeptide(L)' 'MIYHIALTEQADSDLRGIYEYIAFSLVEPENAAGQLDRLKENILKLADMPGKFKLYEKEPYIDVQLRNTTI' A
#
# COMPACT_ATOMS: atom_id res chain seq x y z
N MET A 1 12.49 -5.45 15.90
CA MET A 1 11.10 -5.51 16.41
C MET A 1 10.21 -5.60 15.19
N ILE A 2 9.32 -6.59 15.13
CA ILE A 2 8.42 -6.79 13.97
C ILE A 2 7.03 -6.36 14.39
N TYR A 3 6.41 -5.47 13.62
CA TYR A 3 5.04 -5.01 13.83
C TYR A 3 4.05 -5.88 13.07
N HIS A 4 2.85 -6.05 13.64
CA HIS A 4 1.75 -6.67 12.91
C HIS A 4 1.18 -5.68 11.89
N ILE A 5 1.00 -6.15 10.65
CA ILE A 5 0.32 -5.38 9.60
C ILE A 5 -1.13 -5.85 9.53
N ALA A 6 -2.05 -4.89 9.62
CA ALA A 6 -3.45 -5.10 9.33
C ALA A 6 -3.87 -4.16 8.19
N LEU A 7 -4.71 -4.66 7.29
CA LEU A 7 -5.34 -3.87 6.24
C LEU A 7 -6.74 -3.48 6.67
N THR A 8 -7.15 -2.27 6.31
CA THR A 8 -8.56 -1.87 6.39
C THR A 8 -9.33 -2.49 5.22
N GLU A 9 -10.65 -2.63 5.36
CA GLU A 9 -11.50 -3.10 4.26
C GLU A 9 -11.38 -2.18 3.03
N GLN A 10 -11.23 -0.87 3.26
CA GLN A 10 -11.01 0.08 2.17
C GLN A 10 -9.68 -0.19 1.44
N ALA A 11 -8.59 -0.43 2.16
CA ALA A 11 -7.30 -0.72 1.55
C ALA A 11 -7.32 -2.03 0.75
N ASP A 12 -8.03 -3.05 1.22
CA ASP A 12 -8.24 -4.30 0.47
C ASP A 12 -9.03 -4.05 -0.83
N SER A 13 -10.11 -3.26 -0.75
CA SER A 13 -10.89 -2.83 -1.91
C SER A 13 -10.06 -2.01 -2.90
N ASP A 14 -9.19 -1.12 -2.42
CA ASP A 14 -8.30 -0.32 -3.26
C ASP A 14 -7.30 -1.19 -4.02
N LEU A 15 -6.69 -2.19 -3.36
CA LEU A 15 -5.79 -3.16 -4.00
C LEU A 15 -6.51 -3.96 -5.09
N ARG A 16 -7.75 -4.38 -4.81
CA ARG A 16 -8.59 -5.06 -5.78
C ARG A 16 -8.95 -4.16 -6.95
N GLY A 17 -9.33 -2.91 -6.70
CA GLY A 17 -9.66 -1.93 -7.74
C GLY A 17 -8.48 -1.66 -8.69
N ILE A 18 -7.26 -1.55 -8.15
CA ILE A 18 -6.04 -1.41 -8.96
C ILE A 18 -5.86 -2.63 -9.87
N TYR A 19 -6.00 -3.84 -9.31
CA TYR A 19 -5.87 -5.07 -10.10
C TYR A 19 -6.93 -5.15 -11.20
N GLU A 20 -8.20 -4.94 -10.85
CA GLU A 20 -9.33 -5.02 -11.78
C GLU A 20 -9.22 -3.97 -12.90
N TYR A 21 -8.78 -2.75 -12.59
CA TYR A 21 -8.54 -1.73 -13.59
C TYR A 21 -7.50 -2.18 -14.62
N ILE A 22 -6.34 -2.66 -14.15
CA ILE A 22 -5.26 -3.07 -15.06
C ILE A 22 -5.64 -4.35 -15.82
N ALA A 23 -6.16 -5.37 -15.13
CA ALA A 23 -6.46 -6.66 -15.73
C ALA A 23 -7.65 -6.62 -16.70
N PHE A 24 -8.71 -5.88 -16.36
CA PHE A 24 -9.97 -5.90 -17.12
C PHE A 24 -10.20 -4.66 -17.96
N SER A 25 -9.82 -3.47 -17.47
CA SER A 25 -10.01 -2.24 -18.26
C SER A 25 -8.87 -2.02 -19.26
N LEU A 26 -7.63 -2.34 -18.87
CA LEU A 26 -6.47 -2.24 -19.75
C LEU A 26 -6.15 -3.57 -20.46
N VAL A 27 -6.77 -4.68 -20.03
CA VAL A 27 -6.55 -6.03 -20.59
C VAL A 27 -5.11 -6.53 -20.39
N GLU A 28 -4.52 -6.16 -19.26
CA GLU A 28 -3.11 -6.41 -18.94
C GLU A 28 -2.95 -7.24 -17.64
N PRO A 29 -3.45 -8.49 -17.59
CA PRO A 29 -3.54 -9.28 -16.36
C PRO A 29 -2.18 -9.65 -15.75
N GLU A 30 -1.14 -9.86 -16.57
CA GLU A 30 0.22 -10.14 -16.07
C GLU A 30 0.82 -8.90 -15.39
N ASN A 31 0.62 -7.71 -15.97
CA ASN A 31 1.03 -6.46 -15.38
C ASN A 31 0.27 -6.16 -14.08
N ALA A 32 -1.02 -6.50 -14.03
CA ALA A 32 -1.84 -6.37 -12.82
C ALA A 32 -1.30 -7.24 -11.68
N ALA A 33 -0.97 -8.50 -11.97
CA ALA A 33 -0.37 -9.41 -11.00
C ALA A 33 1.00 -8.88 -10.50
N GLY A 34 1.87 -8.50 -11.43
CA GLY A 34 3.19 -7.94 -11.08
C GLY A 34 3.11 -6.61 -10.32
N GLN A 35 2.09 -5.79 -10.54
CA GLN A 35 1.85 -4.61 -9.72
C GLN A 35 1.38 -4.99 -8.31
N LEU A 36 0.46 -5.94 -8.20
CA LEU A 36 -0.05 -6.37 -6.91
C LEU A 36 1.04 -7.01 -6.04
N ASP A 37 1.97 -7.77 -6.63
CA ASP A 37 3.11 -8.34 -5.91
C ASP A 37 4.06 -7.27 -5.37
N ARG A 38 4.38 -6.25 -6.18
CA ARG A 38 5.18 -5.09 -5.73
C ARG A 38 4.51 -4.34 -4.58
N LEU A 39 3.20 -4.14 -4.64
CA LEU A 39 2.44 -3.52 -3.55
C LEU A 39 2.54 -4.36 -2.27
N LYS A 40 2.30 -5.68 -2.36
CA LYS A 40 2.38 -6.61 -1.22
C LYS A 40 3.77 -6.62 -0.58
N GLU A 41 4.83 -6.72 -1.37
CA GLU A 41 6.20 -6.70 -0.84
C GLU A 41 6.51 -5.41 -0.09
N ASN A 42 6.08 -4.26 -0.63
CA ASN A 42 6.29 -2.98 0.04
C ASN A 42 5.46 -2.84 1.31
N ILE A 43 4.22 -3.34 1.33
CA ILE A 43 3.39 -3.41 2.55
C ILE A 43 4.10 -4.26 3.61
N LEU A 44 4.61 -5.44 3.25
CA LEU A 44 5.31 -6.32 4.21
C LEU A 44 6.58 -5.67 4.79
N LYS A 45 7.30 -4.84 4.02
CA LYS A 45 8.44 -4.06 4.51
C LYS A 45 8.07 -3.00 5.56
N LEU A 46 6.78 -2.67 5.72
CA LEU A 46 6.29 -1.79 6.78
C LEU A 46 6.35 -2.44 8.16
N ALA A 47 6.34 -3.77 8.24
CA ALA A 47 6.43 -4.50 9.50
C ALA A 47 7.77 -4.26 10.20
N ASP A 48 8.82 -3.91 9.45
CA ASP A 48 10.15 -3.63 9.99
C ASP A 48 10.44 -2.13 10.04
N MET A 49 10.59 -1.62 11.27
CA MET A 49 10.89 -0.21 11.58
C MET A 49 9.99 0.78 10.82
N PRO A 50 8.68 0.83 11.10
CA PRO A 50 7.72 1.71 10.39
C PRO A 50 8.03 3.20 10.54
N GLY A 51 8.79 3.59 11.57
CA GLY A 51 9.24 4.98 11.76
C GLY A 51 10.23 5.49 10.70
N LYS A 52 10.79 4.61 9.85
CA LYS A 52 11.73 4.99 8.78
C LYS A 52 11.07 5.75 7.63
N PHE A 53 9.75 5.59 7.46
CA PHE A 53 9.00 6.25 6.39
C PHE A 53 8.71 7.71 6.74
N LYS A 54 8.70 8.58 5.72
CA LYS A 54 8.50 10.02 5.92
C LYS A 54 7.09 10.28 6.48
N LEU A 55 7.00 11.15 7.49
CA LEU A 55 5.73 11.65 7.99
C LEU A 55 5.06 12.52 6.93
N TYR A 56 3.75 12.39 6.79
CA TYR A 56 2.98 13.29 5.96
C TYR A 56 2.80 14.63 6.69
N GLU A 57 3.60 15.62 6.31
CA GLU A 57 3.76 16.91 7.00
C GLU A 57 2.57 17.89 6.84
N LYS A 58 1.40 17.44 6.38
CA LYS A 58 0.22 18.29 6.24
C LYS A 58 -0.81 17.98 7.31
N GLU A 59 -1.38 19.01 7.90
CA GLU A 59 -2.53 18.86 8.78
C GLU A 59 -3.77 18.34 8.02
N PRO A 60 -4.64 17.52 8.65
CA PRO A 60 -4.63 17.04 10.05
C PRO A 60 -3.81 15.75 10.27
N TYR A 61 -2.97 15.37 9.30
CA TYR A 61 -2.42 14.02 9.23
C TYR A 61 -1.18 13.80 10.12
N ILE A 62 -0.60 14.90 10.63
CA ILE A 62 0.51 14.86 11.59
C ILE A 62 0.04 14.21 12.89
N ASP A 63 -1.13 14.62 13.40
CA ASP A 63 -1.70 14.13 14.66
C ASP A 63 -1.99 12.63 14.65
N VAL A 64 -2.41 12.10 13.48
CA VAL A 64 -2.68 10.67 13.29
C VAL A 64 -1.44 9.88 12.85
N GLN A 65 -0.26 10.49 12.86
CA GLN A 65 1.02 9.86 12.51
C GLN A 65 1.03 9.22 11.11
N LEU A 66 0.31 9.81 10.16
CA LEU A 66 0.26 9.29 8.79
C LEU A 66 1.65 9.35 8.15
N ARG A 67 2.05 8.24 7.52
CA ARG A 67 3.32 8.14 6.79
C ARG A 67 3.05 7.68 5.37
N ASN A 68 3.88 8.14 4.45
CA ASN A 68 3.82 7.72 3.05
C ASN A 68 5.06 6.91 2.66
N THR A 69 4.85 6.01 1.70
CA THR A 69 5.92 5.29 1.02
C THR A 69 5.64 5.36 -0.48
N THR A 70 6.69 5.31 -1.28
CA THR A 70 6.61 5.21 -2.73
C THR A 70 6.92 3.78 -3.13
N ILE A 71 6.14 3.24 -4.07
CA ILE A 71 6.21 1.87 -4.57
C ILE A 71 6.71 1.90 -6.01
#